data_AF-A0A4P9YXA3-F1
#
_entry.id   AF-A0A4P9YXA3-F1
#
_cell.length_a   1.000
_cell.length_b   1.000
_cell.length_c   1.000
_cell.angle_alpha   90.00
_cell.angle_beta   90.00
_cell.angle_gamma   90.00
#
_symmetry.space_group_name_H-M   'P 1'
#
loop_
_entity.id
_entity.type
_entity.pdbx_description
1 polymer ?
#
loop_
_entity_poly.entity_id
_entity_poly.type
_entity_poly.pdbx_seq_one_letter_code
_entity_poly.pdbx_strand_id
1 'polypeptide(L)'
;MTSLHTVSQRVDAYASLTRKLFGTLEALADDKRAASGGEGPKAIIERIIALDAILQKEVDQIEEHQRWQQQILDTEMAIDGCDRAAERLVRTLHQAKMTLEDMVDEAEAQIAEAEARAPLDVAQVLAYAKRLAPYTSAPPKFDPNQPAQAFEKPFPDEQMMRAGRLGQWEMGLEGEAAATTAAGEQGHTQEVGHTTHHPPQQHGGVGQPPPGTSHEEEMEDDLLDLDLNPDLS
;
A
#
# COMPACT_ATOMS: atom_id res chain seq x y z
N MET A 1 28.97 2.82 40.49
CA MET A 1 29.95 1.71 40.64
C MET A 1 30.66 1.68 41.99
N THR A 2 30.85 2.82 42.67
CA THR A 2 31.43 2.87 44.02
C THR A 2 30.54 2.21 45.09
N SER A 3 29.20 2.32 44.98
CA SER A 3 28.23 1.71 45.91
C SER A 3 28.31 0.18 45.96
N LEU A 4 28.50 -0.47 44.81
CA LEU A 4 28.51 -1.94 44.71
C LEU A 4 29.76 -2.54 45.38
N HIS A 5 30.92 -1.88 45.22
CA HIS A 5 32.15 -2.26 45.91
C HIS A 5 32.04 -2.05 47.43
N THR A 6 31.39 -0.97 47.87
CA THR A 6 31.17 -0.71 49.30
C THR A 6 30.18 -1.69 49.93
N VAL A 7 29.16 -2.14 49.19
CA VAL A 7 28.23 -3.18 49.66
C VAL A 7 28.96 -4.52 49.80
N SER A 8 29.72 -4.94 48.80
CA SER A 8 30.55 -6.16 48.87
C SER A 8 31.48 -6.15 50.09
N GLN A 9 32.18 -5.04 50.30
CA GLN A 9 33.10 -4.88 51.44
C GLN A 9 32.38 -4.98 52.80
N ARG A 10 31.13 -4.48 52.90
CA ARG A 10 30.31 -4.59 54.11
C ARG A 10 29.77 -6.00 54.33
N VAL A 11 29.41 -6.72 53.27
CA VAL A 11 29.03 -8.14 53.33
C VAL A 11 30.21 -9.00 53.78
N ASP A 12 31.42 -8.73 53.27
CA ASP A 12 32.65 -9.41 53.73
C ASP A 12 32.95 -9.10 55.20
N ALA A 13 32.75 -7.86 55.63
CA ALA A 13 32.88 -7.46 57.03
C ALA A 13 31.86 -8.19 57.93
N TYR A 14 30.60 -8.29 57.49
CA TYR A 14 29.55 -9.04 58.18
C TYR A 14 29.90 -10.53 58.31
N ALA A 15 30.37 -11.16 57.23
CA ALA A 15 30.82 -12.55 57.22
C ALA A 15 32.03 -12.77 58.15
N SER A 16 32.94 -11.80 58.24
CA SER A 16 34.08 -11.87 59.17
C SER A 16 33.65 -11.75 60.64
N LEU A 17 32.64 -10.92 60.94
CA LEU A 17 32.14 -10.71 62.29
C LEU A 17 31.29 -11.89 62.78
N THR A 18 30.49 -12.49 61.92
CA THR A 18 29.75 -13.73 62.24
C THR A 18 30.70 -14.88 62.56
N ARG A 19 31.77 -15.07 61.77
CA ARG A 19 32.83 -16.07 62.10
C ARG A 19 33.50 -15.79 63.44
N LYS A 20 33.79 -14.52 63.76
CA LYS A 20 34.34 -14.12 65.07
C LYS A 20 33.35 -14.40 66.21
N LEU A 21 32.06 -14.15 65.99
CA LEU A 21 31.01 -14.41 66.99
C LEU A 21 30.93 -15.91 67.31
N PHE A 22 30.85 -16.77 66.30
CA PHE A 22 30.88 -18.22 66.49
C PHE A 22 32.15 -18.68 67.21
N GLY A 23 33.32 -18.16 66.86
CA GLY A 23 34.57 -18.48 67.57
C GLY A 23 34.60 -18.02 69.04
N THR A 24 34.00 -16.87 69.36
CA THR A 24 33.90 -16.41 70.76
C THR A 24 32.88 -17.19 71.58
N LEU A 25 31.81 -17.70 70.96
CA LEU A 25 30.85 -18.59 71.61
C LEU A 25 31.42 -19.99 71.84
N GLU A 26 32.20 -20.51 70.90
CA GLU A 26 32.91 -21.79 71.03
C GLU A 26 33.96 -21.73 72.16
N ALA A 27 34.76 -20.65 72.21
CA ALA A 27 35.70 -20.42 73.31
C ALA A 27 35.02 -20.21 74.68
N LEU A 28 33.79 -19.69 74.69
CA LEU A 28 32.97 -19.54 75.89
C LEU A 28 32.36 -20.88 76.34
N ALA A 29 32.02 -21.76 75.41
CA ALA A 29 31.50 -23.10 75.68
C ALA A 29 32.60 -24.05 76.21
N ASP A 30 33.85 -23.87 75.78
CA ASP A 30 35.02 -24.64 76.23
C ASP A 30 35.62 -24.16 77.57
N ASP A 31 34.98 -23.21 78.27
CA ASP A 31 35.40 -22.63 79.56
C ASP A 31 36.85 -22.04 79.57
N LYS A 32 37.34 -21.65 78.38
CA LYS A 32 38.68 -21.06 78.17
C LYS A 32 38.69 -19.55 78.46
N ARG A 33 38.07 -19.13 79.57
CA ARG A 33 37.76 -17.72 79.84
C ARG A 33 38.94 -16.85 80.28
N ALA A 34 40.13 -17.43 80.51
CA ALA A 34 41.25 -16.71 81.13
C ALA A 34 42.32 -16.17 80.17
N ALA A 35 42.26 -16.43 78.85
CA ALA A 35 43.37 -16.13 77.94
C ALA A 35 43.10 -15.11 76.82
N SER A 36 41.85 -14.68 76.58
CA SER A 36 41.56 -13.72 75.51
C SER A 36 40.80 -12.50 76.04
N GLY A 37 41.49 -11.37 76.17
CA GLY A 37 40.89 -10.04 76.34
C GLY A 37 40.18 -9.54 75.07
N GLY A 38 39.41 -10.41 74.41
CA GLY A 38 38.62 -10.08 73.22
C GLY A 38 37.26 -9.49 73.56
N GLU A 39 36.73 -8.64 72.67
CA GLU A 39 35.38 -8.08 72.75
C GLU A 39 34.35 -9.15 73.12
N GLY A 40 33.53 -8.87 74.14
CA GLY A 40 32.48 -9.80 74.57
C GLY A 40 31.48 -10.08 73.44
N PRO A 41 30.84 -11.27 73.42
CA PRO A 41 29.93 -11.69 72.34
C PRO A 41 28.78 -10.70 72.13
N LYS A 42 28.34 -9.98 73.18
CA LYS A 42 27.34 -8.89 73.08
C LYS A 42 27.80 -7.73 72.21
N ALA A 43 29.06 -7.29 72.33
CA ALA A 43 29.59 -6.16 71.55
C ALA A 43 29.70 -6.52 70.05
N ILE A 44 30.01 -7.79 69.74
CA ILE A 44 30.03 -8.29 68.35
C ILE A 44 28.61 -8.31 67.77
N ILE A 45 27.60 -8.75 68.54
CA ILE A 45 26.19 -8.73 68.13
C ILE A 45 25.72 -7.31 67.85
N GLU A 46 26.00 -6.35 68.74
CA GLU A 46 25.63 -4.94 68.53
C GLU A 46 26.25 -4.37 67.25
N ARG A 47 27.50 -4.75 66.94
CA ARG A 47 28.17 -4.32 65.71
C ARG A 47 27.61 -4.98 64.44
N ILE A 48 27.15 -6.22 64.53
CA ILE A 48 26.44 -6.91 63.45
C ILE A 48 25.11 -6.22 63.17
N ILE A 49 24.33 -5.90 64.21
CA ILE A 49 23.05 -5.18 64.08
C ILE A 49 23.27 -3.80 63.44
N ALA A 50 24.32 -3.07 63.85
CA ALA A 50 24.65 -1.77 63.27
C ALA A 50 25.04 -1.87 61.78
N LEU A 51 25.78 -2.91 61.39
CA LEU A 51 26.12 -3.16 59.97
C LEU A 51 24.91 -3.58 59.15
N ASP A 52 24.03 -4.39 59.73
CA ASP A 52 22.79 -4.84 59.10
C ASP A 52 21.85 -3.66 58.82
N ALA A 53 21.68 -2.75 59.77
CA ALA A 53 20.91 -1.52 59.56
C ALA A 53 21.47 -0.63 58.44
N ILE A 54 22.80 -0.61 58.27
CA ILE A 54 23.43 0.13 57.17
C ILE A 54 23.23 -0.61 55.84
N LEU A 55 23.37 -1.94 55.82
CA LEU A 55 23.13 -2.76 54.63
C LEU A 55 21.68 -2.61 54.15
N GLN A 56 20.71 -2.63 55.05
CA GLN A 56 19.30 -2.41 54.71
C GLN A 56 19.10 -1.07 53.99
N LYS A 57 19.69 0.02 54.54
CA LYS A 57 19.60 1.35 53.94
C LYS A 57 20.25 1.43 52.54
N GLU A 58 21.34 0.70 52.31
CA GLU A 58 21.99 0.65 50.99
C GLU A 58 21.18 -0.19 50.00
N VAL A 59 20.54 -1.28 50.45
CA VAL A 59 19.62 -2.08 49.64
C VAL A 59 18.42 -1.24 49.22
N ASP A 60 17.81 -0.50 50.15
CA ASP A 60 16.68 0.40 49.84
C ASP A 60 17.06 1.43 48.76
N GLN A 61 18.26 2.01 48.84
CA GLN A 61 18.77 2.93 47.81
C GLN A 61 19.00 2.26 46.46
N ILE A 62 19.49 1.01 46.45
CA ILE A 62 19.68 0.26 45.20
C ILE A 62 18.32 -0.04 44.56
N GLU A 63 17.30 -0.41 45.35
CA GLU A 63 15.95 -0.62 44.84
C GLU A 63 15.36 0.65 44.23
N GLU A 64 15.53 1.80 44.89
CA GLU A 64 15.11 3.09 44.32
C GLU A 64 15.82 3.36 42.99
N HIS A 65 17.15 3.20 42.94
CA HIS A 65 17.91 3.37 41.70
C HIS A 65 17.45 2.41 40.59
N GLN A 66 17.12 1.17 40.92
CA GLN A 66 16.60 0.20 39.95
C GLN A 66 15.23 0.61 39.42
N ARG A 67 14.33 1.11 40.27
CA ARG A 67 13.02 1.64 39.84
C ARG A 67 13.19 2.82 38.89
N TRP A 68 14.07 3.76 39.23
CA TRP A 68 14.38 4.90 38.35
C TRP A 68 15.00 4.46 37.03
N GLN A 69 15.93 3.49 37.06
CA GLN A 69 16.54 2.95 35.84
C GLN A 69 15.51 2.27 34.94
N GLN A 70 14.55 1.55 35.53
CA GLN A 70 13.47 0.94 34.76
C GLN A 70 12.60 2.01 34.09
N GLN A 71 12.24 3.08 34.81
CA GLN A 71 11.51 4.21 34.23
C GLN A 71 12.29 4.89 33.10
N ILE A 72 13.61 5.07 33.26
CA ILE A 72 14.46 5.63 32.19
C ILE A 72 14.40 4.73 30.95
N LEU A 73 14.58 3.42 31.10
CA LEU A 73 14.53 2.48 29.99
C LEU A 73 13.15 2.48 29.30
N ASP A 74 12.06 2.54 30.08
CA ASP A 74 10.71 2.62 29.53
C ASP A 74 10.51 3.91 28.72
N THR A 75 11.02 5.05 29.22
CA THR A 75 10.96 6.32 28.48
C THR A 75 11.84 6.33 27.23
N GLU A 76 13.03 5.72 27.29
CA GLU A 76 13.91 5.56 26.12
C GLU A 76 13.22 4.72 25.03
N MET A 77 12.60 3.60 25.41
CA MET A 77 11.83 2.78 24.48
C MET A 77 10.65 3.54 23.85
N ALA A 78 9.98 4.39 24.63
CA ALA A 78 8.89 5.23 24.12
C ALA A 78 9.40 6.31 23.13
N ILE A 79 10.56 6.90 23.39
CA ILE A 79 11.21 7.85 22.48
C ILE A 79 11.61 7.15 21.18
N ASP A 80 12.29 6.01 21.26
CA ASP A 80 12.67 5.20 20.10
C ASP A 80 11.44 4.79 19.27
N GLY A 81 10.32 4.48 19.93
CA GLY A 81 9.04 4.22 19.27
C GLY A 81 8.51 5.42 18.50
N CYS A 82 8.55 6.61 19.11
CA CYS A 82 8.16 7.87 18.46
C CYS A 82 9.06 8.20 17.27
N ASP A 83 10.38 8.05 17.40
CA ASP A 83 11.33 8.34 16.34
C ASP A 83 11.11 7.43 15.13
N ARG A 84 10.90 6.13 15.36
CA ARG A 84 10.53 5.18 14.28
C ARG A 84 9.19 5.53 13.64
N ALA A 85 8.22 6.02 14.39
CA ALA A 85 6.95 6.47 13.83
C ALA A 85 7.13 7.73 12.96
N ALA A 86 7.93 8.69 13.44
CA ALA A 86 8.26 9.90 12.68
C ALA A 86 9.00 9.57 11.39
N GLU A 87 10.02 8.70 11.43
CA GLU A 87 10.71 8.24 10.23
C GLU A 87 9.78 7.57 9.22
N ARG A 88 8.88 6.70 9.68
CA ARG A 88 7.88 6.07 8.82
C ARG A 88 7.00 7.11 8.15
N LEU A 89 6.52 8.10 8.90
CA LEU A 89 5.67 9.17 8.38
C LEU A 89 6.41 10.05 7.37
N VAL A 90 7.68 10.37 7.62
CA VAL A 90 8.50 11.12 6.64
C VAL A 90 8.70 10.30 5.37
N ARG A 91 8.98 9.00 5.46
CA ARG A 91 9.12 8.12 4.29
C ARG A 91 7.81 8.00 3.50
N THR A 92 6.67 7.83 4.17
CA THR A 92 5.37 7.74 3.47
C THR A 92 5.00 9.07 2.82
N LEU A 93 5.23 10.20 3.47
CA LEU A 93 5.01 11.52 2.88
C LEU A 93 5.93 11.76 1.68
N HIS A 94 7.20 11.35 1.77
CA HIS A 94 8.13 11.47 0.66
C HIS A 94 7.71 10.62 -0.54
N GLN A 95 7.28 9.37 -0.29
CA GLN A 95 6.75 8.51 -1.34
C GLN A 95 5.50 9.10 -1.96
N ALA A 96 4.56 9.60 -1.16
CA ALA A 96 3.34 10.23 -1.65
C ALA A 96 3.64 11.48 -2.49
N LYS A 97 4.63 12.29 -2.07
CA LYS A 97 5.11 13.45 -2.84
C LYS A 97 5.64 13.02 -4.20
N MET A 98 6.54 12.03 -4.24
CA MET A 98 7.10 11.51 -5.49
C MET A 98 5.99 10.99 -6.43
N THR A 99 5.05 10.20 -5.90
CA THR A 99 3.95 9.69 -6.73
C THR A 99 3.04 10.79 -7.27
N LEU A 100 2.81 11.86 -6.50
CA LEU A 100 2.02 12.99 -6.96
C LEU A 100 2.77 13.80 -8.01
N GLU A 101 4.08 13.99 -7.87
CA GLU A 101 4.91 14.65 -8.87
C GLU A 101 4.92 13.86 -10.17
N ASP A 102 5.10 12.53 -10.12
CA ASP A 102 5.02 11.67 -11.31
C ASP A 102 3.65 11.76 -12.00
N MET A 103 2.55 11.77 -11.21
CA MET A 103 1.19 11.92 -11.75
C MET A 103 0.95 13.30 -12.38
N VAL A 104 1.53 14.36 -11.82
CA VAL A 104 1.44 15.71 -12.37
C VAL A 104 2.21 15.79 -13.68
N ASP A 105 3.44 15.27 -13.71
CA ASP A 105 4.26 15.23 -14.92
C ASP A 105 3.56 14.42 -16.04
N GLU A 106 2.94 13.28 -15.70
CA GLU A 106 2.15 12.49 -16.64
C GLU A 106 0.92 13.26 -17.14
N ALA A 107 0.18 13.93 -16.25
CA ALA A 107 -0.99 14.72 -16.63
C ALA A 107 -0.61 15.91 -17.52
N GLU A 108 0.49 16.60 -17.24
CA GLU A 108 1.01 17.68 -18.08
C GLU A 108 1.38 17.17 -19.48
N ALA A 109 2.02 15.99 -19.56
CA ALA A 109 2.32 15.34 -20.84
C ALA A 109 1.04 14.97 -21.62
N GLN A 110 0.02 14.44 -20.95
CA GLN A 110 -1.27 14.11 -21.57
C GLN A 110 -2.01 15.36 -22.07
N ILE A 111 -1.96 16.46 -21.32
CA ILE A 111 -2.54 17.75 -21.75
C ILE A 111 -1.79 18.27 -22.97
N ALA A 112 -0.45 18.25 -22.96
CA ALA A 112 0.35 18.69 -24.09
C ALA A 112 0.07 17.85 -25.35
N GLU A 113 -0.11 16.53 -25.21
CA GLU A 113 -0.52 15.66 -26.33
C GLU A 113 -1.94 16.00 -26.82
N ALA A 114 -2.89 16.22 -25.90
CA ALA A 114 -4.26 16.59 -26.25
C ALA A 114 -4.35 17.96 -26.94
N GLU A 115 -3.52 18.92 -26.54
CA GLU A 115 -3.40 20.22 -27.21
C GLU A 115 -2.70 20.12 -28.57
N ALA A 116 -1.72 19.21 -28.71
CA ALA A 116 -1.08 18.93 -30.00
C ALA A 116 -2.01 18.22 -30.98
N ARG A 117 -2.99 17.45 -30.49
CA ARG A 117 -4.06 16.91 -31.33
C ARG A 117 -4.91 18.06 -31.87
N ALA A 118 -5.20 18.01 -33.16
CA ALA A 118 -5.93 19.07 -33.85
C ALA A 118 -7.23 19.40 -33.09
N PRO A 119 -7.53 20.70 -32.83
CA PRO A 119 -8.74 21.07 -32.13
C PRO A 119 -9.95 20.58 -32.92
N LEU A 120 -10.71 19.67 -32.31
CA LEU A 120 -11.95 19.17 -32.89
C LEU A 120 -12.99 20.30 -32.86
N ASP A 121 -13.52 20.66 -34.03
CA ASP A 121 -14.61 21.62 -34.11
C ASP A 121 -15.88 20.99 -33.53
N VAL A 122 -16.41 21.60 -32.47
CA VAL A 122 -17.64 21.16 -31.79
C VAL A 122 -18.80 21.07 -32.79
N ALA A 123 -18.86 21.95 -33.79
CA ALA A 123 -19.91 21.90 -34.81
C ALA A 123 -19.79 20.65 -35.69
N GLN A 124 -18.57 20.23 -36.05
CA GLN A 124 -18.34 18.99 -36.80
C GLN A 124 -18.67 17.75 -35.99
N VAL A 125 -18.30 17.72 -34.70
CA VAL A 125 -18.64 16.60 -33.80
C VAL A 125 -20.16 16.48 -33.65
N LEU A 126 -20.86 17.61 -33.47
CA LEU A 126 -22.32 17.62 -33.36
C LEU A 126 -23.00 17.19 -34.67
N ALA A 127 -22.50 17.64 -35.82
CA ALA A 127 -23.00 17.24 -37.13
C ALA A 127 -22.81 15.73 -37.37
N TYR A 128 -21.64 15.20 -37.00
CA TYR A 128 -21.34 13.78 -37.08
C TYR A 128 -22.22 12.96 -36.14
N ALA A 129 -22.40 13.39 -34.89
CA ALA A 129 -23.27 12.73 -33.92
C ALA A 129 -24.73 12.69 -34.39
N LYS A 130 -25.24 13.78 -34.99
CA LYS A 130 -26.58 13.81 -35.61
C LYS A 130 -26.70 12.83 -36.78
N ARG A 131 -25.63 12.65 -37.57
CA ARG A 131 -25.60 11.66 -38.65
C ARG A 131 -25.60 10.22 -38.12
N LEU A 132 -24.97 9.98 -36.98
CA LEU A 132 -24.87 8.65 -36.37
C LEU A 132 -26.12 8.25 -35.57
N ALA A 133 -26.83 9.23 -35.00
CA ALA A 133 -28.00 9.01 -34.14
C ALA A 133 -29.07 8.04 -34.70
N PRO A 134 -29.42 8.05 -36.01
CA PRO A 134 -30.40 7.12 -36.58
C PRO A 134 -29.95 5.66 -36.61
N TYR A 135 -28.63 5.41 -36.58
CA TYR A 135 -28.03 4.07 -36.70
C TYR A 135 -27.65 3.44 -35.35
N THR A 136 -27.51 4.27 -34.30
CA THR A 136 -26.93 3.82 -33.02
C THR A 136 -27.85 3.99 -31.82
N SER A 137 -28.92 4.78 -31.92
CA SER A 137 -29.81 5.04 -30.78
C SER A 137 -31.26 4.69 -31.11
N ALA A 138 -31.85 3.81 -30.31
CA ALA A 138 -33.29 3.60 -30.33
C ALA A 138 -33.97 4.87 -29.78
N PRO A 139 -34.89 5.52 -30.52
CA PRO A 139 -35.56 6.72 -30.06
C PRO A 139 -36.24 6.51 -28.70
N PRO A 140 -36.32 7.54 -27.83
CA PRO A 140 -37.10 7.45 -26.61
C PRO A 140 -38.56 7.15 -26.98
N LYS A 141 -39.07 5.98 -26.54
CA LYS A 141 -40.35 5.30 -26.92
C LYS A 141 -40.27 4.30 -28.09
N PHE A 142 -39.11 3.74 -28.39
CA PHE A 142 -39.02 2.58 -29.30
C PHE A 142 -39.78 1.38 -28.72
N ASP A 143 -40.90 1.01 -29.35
CA ASP A 143 -41.64 -0.23 -29.08
C ASP A 143 -41.14 -1.30 -30.07
N PRO A 144 -40.47 -2.37 -29.62
CA PRO A 144 -39.97 -3.42 -30.50
C PRO A 144 -41.08 -4.17 -31.25
N ASN A 145 -42.34 -4.04 -30.82
CA ASN A 145 -43.50 -4.67 -31.46
C ASN A 145 -44.21 -3.74 -32.47
N GLN A 146 -43.85 -2.45 -32.50
CA GLN A 146 -44.38 -1.46 -33.43
C GLN A 146 -43.23 -0.60 -33.97
N PRO A 147 -42.54 -1.05 -35.03
CA PRO A 147 -41.49 -0.27 -35.69
C PRO A 147 -42.12 0.87 -36.52
N ALA A 148 -42.82 1.79 -35.85
CA ALA A 148 -43.40 2.97 -36.49
C ALA A 148 -42.35 4.06 -36.76
N GLN A 149 -41.12 3.87 -36.26
CA GLN A 149 -40.02 4.81 -36.44
C GLN A 149 -38.90 4.13 -37.22
N ALA A 150 -38.49 4.76 -38.33
CA ALA A 150 -37.48 4.27 -39.25
C ALA A 150 -36.10 4.22 -38.55
N PHE A 151 -35.84 3.12 -37.86
CA PHE A 151 -34.51 2.75 -37.42
C PHE A 151 -33.78 2.19 -38.65
N GLU A 152 -32.77 2.90 -39.12
CA GLU A 152 -31.93 2.37 -40.19
C GLU A 152 -31.04 1.28 -39.61
N LYS A 153 -30.87 0.19 -40.36
CA LYS A 153 -30.05 -0.92 -39.89
C LYS A 153 -28.61 -0.44 -39.67
N PRO A 154 -27.93 -0.93 -38.61
CA PRO A 154 -26.58 -0.47 -38.28
C PRO A 154 -25.52 -0.86 -39.31
N PHE A 155 -25.86 -1.77 -40.24
CA PHE A 155 -25.03 -2.18 -41.36
C PHE A 155 -25.80 -1.97 -42.68
N PRO A 156 -25.08 -1.67 -43.78
CA PRO A 156 -25.71 -1.50 -45.08
C PRO A 156 -26.40 -2.79 -45.54
N ASP A 157 -27.62 -2.67 -46.05
CA ASP A 157 -28.35 -3.80 -46.63
C ASP A 157 -27.75 -4.22 -47.98
N GLU A 158 -27.96 -5.48 -48.38
CA GLU A 158 -27.54 -6.04 -49.68
C GLU A 158 -27.98 -5.17 -50.86
N GLN A 159 -29.20 -4.61 -50.80
CA GLN A 159 -29.69 -3.69 -51.82
C GLN A 159 -28.90 -2.38 -51.87
N MET A 160 -28.51 -1.82 -50.71
CA MET A 160 -27.65 -0.62 -50.64
C MET A 160 -26.23 -0.91 -51.13
N MET A 161 -25.68 -2.09 -50.80
CA MET A 161 -24.36 -2.51 -51.27
C MET A 161 -24.34 -2.67 -52.80
N ARG A 162 -25.37 -3.31 -53.35
CA ARG A 162 -25.56 -3.50 -54.81
C ARG A 162 -25.82 -2.20 -55.56
N ALA A 163 -26.62 -1.30 -54.97
CA ALA A 163 -26.90 0.02 -55.52
C ALA A 163 -25.72 0.99 -55.37
N GLY A 164 -24.76 0.69 -54.49
CA GLY A 164 -23.55 1.49 -54.31
C GLY A 164 -22.68 1.52 -55.57
N ARG A 165 -21.81 2.54 -55.67
CA ARG A 165 -20.90 2.72 -56.82
C ARG A 165 -20.08 1.47 -57.13
N LEU A 166 -19.65 0.75 -56.10
CA LEU A 166 -18.90 -0.49 -56.26
C LEU A 166 -19.75 -1.61 -56.90
N GLY A 167 -20.99 -1.79 -56.46
CA GLY A 167 -21.91 -2.78 -57.04
C GLY A 167 -22.30 -2.46 -58.49
N GLN A 168 -22.43 -1.18 -58.83
CA GLN A 168 -22.67 -0.74 -60.21
C GLN A 168 -21.48 -1.00 -61.14
N TRP A 169 -20.24 -0.82 -60.63
CA TRP A 169 -19.03 -1.17 -61.36
C TRP A 169 -18.89 -2.68 -61.58
N GLU A 170 -19.24 -3.49 -60.58
CA GLU A 170 -19.22 -4.95 -60.69
C GLU A 170 -20.27 -5.50 -61.68
N MET A 171 -21.42 -4.83 -61.78
CA MET A 171 -22.46 -5.17 -62.77
C MET A 171 -22.19 -4.65 -64.20
N GLY A 172 -21.06 -3.98 -64.44
CA GLY A 172 -20.67 -3.53 -65.78
C GLY A 172 -21.59 -2.48 -66.38
N LEU A 173 -22.33 -1.72 -65.55
CA LEU A 173 -23.17 -0.59 -65.98
C LEU A 173 -22.31 0.67 -66.15
N GLU A 174 -21.28 0.59 -67.00
CA GLU A 174 -20.66 1.79 -67.57
C GLU A 174 -21.31 2.08 -68.92
N GLY A 175 -22.29 2.99 -68.91
CA GLY A 175 -22.71 3.69 -70.12
C GLY A 175 -24.22 3.80 -70.33
N GLU A 176 -24.93 4.59 -69.52
CA GLU A 176 -26.11 5.40 -69.95
C GLU A 176 -26.72 6.21 -68.79
N ALA A 177 -25.91 7.01 -68.09
CA ALA A 177 -26.43 8.05 -67.18
C ALA A 177 -25.62 9.36 -67.25
N ALA A 178 -24.91 9.57 -68.37
CA ALA A 178 -24.24 10.84 -68.69
C ALA A 178 -25.07 11.66 -69.70
N ALA A 179 -26.40 11.66 -69.59
CA ALA A 179 -27.27 12.43 -70.48
C ALA A 179 -28.61 12.82 -69.84
N THR A 180 -28.64 13.32 -68.59
CA THR A 180 -29.66 14.30 -68.15
C THR A 180 -29.30 14.86 -66.78
N THR A 181 -28.32 15.76 -66.74
CA THR A 181 -28.30 17.01 -65.93
C THR A 181 -27.03 17.75 -66.29
N ALA A 182 -27.01 18.30 -67.51
CA ALA A 182 -26.12 19.38 -67.90
C ALA A 182 -26.99 20.63 -68.12
N ALA A 183 -27.28 21.33 -67.04
CA ALA A 183 -27.65 22.75 -67.03
C ALA A 183 -27.31 23.30 -65.64
N GLY A 184 -26.07 23.78 -65.51
CA GLY A 184 -25.52 24.32 -64.26
C GLY A 184 -24.00 24.38 -64.27
N GLU A 185 -23.45 25.32 -65.06
CA GLU A 185 -22.20 26.06 -64.81
C GLU A 185 -21.79 26.10 -63.32
N GLN A 186 -20.54 26.00 -62.85
CA GLN A 186 -19.17 26.14 -63.35
C GLN A 186 -18.25 25.50 -62.28
N GLY A 187 -17.04 25.02 -62.62
CA GLY A 187 -16.05 24.71 -61.57
C GLY A 187 -14.88 23.81 -61.99
N HIS A 188 -13.88 24.44 -62.58
CA HIS A 188 -12.46 24.07 -62.77
C HIS A 188 -11.90 22.76 -62.17
N THR A 189 -11.22 22.01 -63.04
CA THR A 189 -10.35 20.85 -62.81
C THR A 189 -9.05 21.19 -62.08
N GLN A 190 -8.56 20.29 -61.21
CA GLN A 190 -7.14 19.90 -61.23
C GLN A 190 -6.92 18.48 -60.66
N GLU A 191 -6.41 17.59 -61.52
CA GLU A 191 -5.84 16.28 -61.20
C GLU A 191 -4.42 16.40 -60.62
N VAL A 192 -4.08 15.54 -59.66
CA VAL A 192 -2.86 14.71 -59.58
C VAL A 192 -3.20 13.61 -58.56
N GLY A 193 -2.99 12.30 -58.70
CA GLY A 193 -2.07 11.54 -59.53
C GLY A 193 -1.30 10.58 -58.61
N HIS A 194 -1.39 9.28 -58.93
CA HIS A 194 -0.52 8.15 -58.56
C HIS A 194 -0.83 7.20 -57.37
N THR A 195 -1.33 6.03 -57.82
CA THR A 195 -1.24 4.62 -57.37
C THR A 195 0.04 4.15 -56.65
N THR A 196 -0.09 3.16 -55.75
CA THR A 196 0.72 1.91 -55.76
C THR A 196 0.00 0.76 -55.03
N HIS A 197 0.03 -0.43 -55.64
CA HIS A 197 -0.57 -1.71 -55.27
C HIS A 197 0.10 -2.46 -54.09
N HIS A 198 -0.68 -3.19 -53.27
CA HIS A 198 -0.35 -4.55 -52.79
C HIS A 198 -1.61 -5.34 -52.32
N PRO A 199 -1.60 -6.69 -52.36
CA PRO A 199 -2.81 -7.54 -52.54
C PRO A 199 -3.48 -8.01 -51.23
N PRO A 200 -4.70 -8.59 -51.30
CA PRO A 200 -5.40 -9.15 -50.14
C PRO A 200 -5.07 -10.65 -49.95
N GLN A 201 -4.79 -11.06 -48.71
CA GLN A 201 -4.83 -12.48 -48.31
C GLN A 201 -6.21 -12.80 -47.74
N GLN A 202 -6.87 -13.79 -48.36
CA GLN A 202 -8.17 -14.31 -47.98
C GLN A 202 -8.08 -15.39 -46.90
N HIS A 203 -9.20 -15.46 -46.17
CA HIS A 203 -9.73 -16.48 -45.28
C HIS A 203 -9.21 -17.93 -45.35
N GLY A 204 -9.23 -18.57 -44.17
CA GLY A 204 -9.95 -19.84 -44.02
C GLY A 204 -9.42 -20.75 -42.91
N GLY A 205 -10.29 -21.23 -42.02
CA GLY A 205 -10.10 -22.55 -41.40
C GLY A 205 -10.36 -22.68 -39.89
N VAL A 206 -11.64 -22.87 -39.55
CA VAL A 206 -12.23 -23.76 -38.53
C VAL A 206 -11.27 -24.69 -37.74
N GLY A 207 -11.41 -24.75 -36.41
CA GLY A 207 -10.98 -25.94 -35.63
C GLY A 207 -10.77 -25.78 -34.12
N GLN A 208 -11.83 -26.07 -33.34
CA GLN A 208 -11.84 -26.77 -32.04
C GLN A 208 -11.23 -26.12 -30.75
N PRO A 209 -11.98 -26.12 -29.62
CA PRO A 209 -11.45 -25.87 -28.27
C PRO A 209 -11.08 -27.20 -27.57
N PRO A 210 -10.09 -27.23 -26.65
CA PRO A 210 -10.32 -27.77 -25.30
C PRO A 210 -9.33 -27.21 -24.23
N PRO A 211 -9.20 -27.78 -23.02
CA PRO A 211 -10.15 -27.67 -21.91
C PRO A 211 -9.48 -27.28 -20.57
N GLY A 212 -10.30 -26.78 -19.63
CA GLY A 212 -10.20 -27.06 -18.19
C GLY A 212 -8.95 -26.64 -17.40
N THR A 213 -9.14 -25.69 -16.49
CA THR A 213 -8.71 -25.82 -15.08
C THR A 213 -9.72 -25.12 -14.17
N SER A 214 -10.50 -25.94 -13.50
CA SER A 214 -11.22 -25.66 -12.26
C SER A 214 -10.23 -25.58 -11.09
N HIS A 215 -10.27 -24.47 -10.37
CA HIS A 215 -9.86 -24.25 -8.97
C HIS A 215 -10.58 -22.93 -8.59
N GLU A 216 -11.61 -22.84 -7.75
CA GLU A 216 -11.89 -23.53 -6.48
C GLU A 216 -10.67 -23.63 -5.59
N GLU A 217 -10.30 -22.49 -5.00
CA GLU A 217 -9.78 -22.25 -3.63
C GLU A 217 -10.21 -20.79 -3.34
N GLU A 218 -11.26 -20.45 -2.57
CA GLU A 218 -11.45 -20.65 -1.12
C GLU A 218 -10.15 -20.48 -0.34
N MET A 219 -9.79 -19.22 -0.05
CA MET A 219 -8.85 -18.69 0.95
C MET A 219 -8.69 -17.21 0.55
N GLU A 220 -9.26 -16.22 1.22
CA GLU A 220 -8.85 -15.73 2.55
C GLU A 220 -9.98 -14.86 3.13
N ASP A 221 -10.91 -15.47 3.87
CA ASP A 221 -11.85 -14.78 4.78
C ASP A 221 -11.21 -14.50 6.17
N ASP A 222 -9.89 -14.66 6.32
CA ASP A 222 -9.17 -14.54 7.60
C ASP A 222 -8.63 -13.11 7.89
N LEU A 223 -9.01 -12.08 7.12
CA LEU A 223 -8.45 -10.73 7.28
C LEU A 223 -9.30 -9.78 8.14
N LEU A 224 -10.43 -10.22 8.71
CA LEU A 224 -11.37 -9.34 9.42
C LEU A 224 -11.77 -9.78 10.83
N ASP A 225 -10.95 -10.58 11.52
CA ASP A 225 -11.18 -10.95 12.93
C ASP A 225 -10.08 -10.42 13.88
N LEU A 226 -9.65 -9.17 13.64
CA LEU A 226 -8.86 -8.41 14.61
C LEU A 226 -9.79 -7.86 15.71
N ASP A 227 -9.97 -8.68 16.74
CA ASP A 227 -10.49 -8.27 18.05
C ASP A 227 -9.73 -7.04 18.55
N LEU A 228 -10.44 -5.92 18.67
CA LEU A 228 -9.90 -4.61 19.02
C LEU A 228 -10.10 -4.25 20.50
N ASN A 229 -10.53 -5.14 21.40
CA ASN A 229 -10.64 -4.80 22.83
C ASN A 229 -10.51 -6.01 23.80
N PRO A 230 -9.32 -6.30 24.37
CA PRO A 230 -9.20 -7.30 25.42
C PRO A 230 -9.34 -6.78 26.87
N ASP A 231 -9.48 -5.48 27.15
CA ASP A 231 -9.52 -4.98 28.53
C ASP A 231 -10.75 -4.10 28.83
N LEU A 232 -11.84 -4.74 29.27
CA LEU A 232 -12.94 -4.18 30.07
C LEU A 232 -13.78 -5.32 30.65
N SER A 233 -13.25 -6.01 31.67
CA SER A 233 -13.99 -6.86 32.64
C SER A 233 -13.18 -7.04 33.91
#